data_AF-A0A1V6EUM4-F1
#
_entry.id   AF-A0A1V6EUM4-F1
#
_cell.length_a   1.000
_cell.length_b   1.000
_cell.length_c   1.000
_cell.angle_alpha   90.00
_cell.angle_beta   90.00
_cell.angle_gamma   90.00
#
_symmetry.space_group_name_H-M   'P 1'
#
loop_
_entity.id
_entity.type
_entity.pdbx_description
1 polymer ?
#
loop_
_entity_poly.entity_id
_entity_poly.type
_entity_poly.pdbx_seq_one_letter_code
_entity_poly.pdbx_strand_id
1 'polypeptide(L)'
;MPKRLLVVVLFLLIFWIAEGQNFAQFKEELLNLGDWNIARQKIIAYIPTTSDVEELRELQSIWESVEPDACKQYFVNAAKNNPNSPVYQYLALRLEEDETLQMKGAAELCRNYPDFYWGYRLYLVDFMAWLLNAELETPNPLSGQELALKMIDEGYKRFPDDDYFHIFQFHRYRLTKDYPQAERELKLTKDRNLLMANWMRIKYFLVQEKNATLYSSFMPPLLSELIKSGQMDSADSIFAFAEGYVEILQETENWQCIEQYFAQNPILLNSASYFDVYAGLLAHQENWNELGKALLSAYNEGVIASTHLSQYLAKWEDNLCHQPQWQELKQKAENQSPLPSPQY
;
A
#
# COMPACT_ATOMS: atom_id res chain seq x y z
N MET A 1 -66.54 6.81 10.28
CA MET A 1 -65.08 7.04 10.27
C MET A 1 -64.17 5.78 10.19
N PRO A 2 -64.60 4.56 9.77
CA PRO A 2 -63.65 3.43 9.67
C PRO A 2 -63.03 3.23 8.28
N LYS A 3 -63.63 3.78 7.20
CA LYS A 3 -63.14 3.57 5.82
C LYS A 3 -61.91 4.41 5.43
N ARG A 4 -61.62 5.52 6.13
CA ARG A 4 -60.45 6.38 5.85
C ARG A 4 -59.16 5.87 6.50
N LEU A 5 -59.26 5.17 7.63
CA LEU A 5 -58.11 4.52 8.29
C LEU A 5 -57.61 3.30 7.50
N LEU A 6 -58.50 2.55 6.85
CA LEU A 6 -58.13 1.37 6.07
C LEU A 6 -57.27 1.71 4.83
N VAL A 7 -57.50 2.88 4.20
CA VAL A 7 -56.73 3.35 3.03
C VAL A 7 -55.34 3.85 3.43
N VAL A 8 -55.20 4.47 4.60
CA VAL A 8 -53.90 4.94 5.12
C VAL A 8 -53.03 3.76 5.56
N VAL A 9 -53.64 2.70 6.14
CA VAL A 9 -52.93 1.46 6.50
C VAL A 9 -52.51 0.66 5.26
N LEU A 10 -53.31 0.66 4.18
CA LEU A 10 -52.93 0.04 2.90
C LEU A 10 -51.82 0.82 2.18
N PHE A 11 -51.79 2.15 2.26
CA PHE A 11 -50.65 2.94 1.76
C PHE A 11 -49.38 2.69 2.59
N LEU A 12 -49.48 2.59 3.91
CA LEU A 12 -48.33 2.30 4.78
C LEU A 12 -47.78 0.87 4.60
N LEU A 13 -48.63 -0.11 4.28
CA LEU A 13 -48.20 -1.48 3.97
C LEU A 13 -47.54 -1.60 2.58
N ILE A 14 -47.90 -0.75 1.62
CA ILE A 14 -47.21 -0.69 0.32
C ILE A 14 -45.83 -0.02 0.46
N PHE A 15 -45.66 0.90 1.42
CA PHE A 15 -44.35 1.48 1.75
C PHE A 15 -43.44 0.54 2.58
N TRP A 16 -43.93 -0.63 3.01
CA TRP A 16 -43.15 -1.62 3.75
C TRP A 16 -42.66 -2.81 2.91
N ILE A 17 -42.94 -2.85 1.60
CA ILE A 17 -42.36 -3.83 0.67
C ILE A 17 -41.08 -3.29 0.00
N ALA A 18 -40.65 -2.08 0.36
CA ALA A 18 -39.34 -1.54 -0.01
C ALA A 18 -38.30 -1.81 1.09
N GLU A 19 -38.31 -3.00 1.71
CA GLU A 19 -37.05 -3.54 2.23
C GLU A 19 -36.27 -4.01 1.00
N GLY A 20 -35.52 -3.09 0.39
CA GLY A 20 -34.50 -3.45 -0.59
C GLY A 20 -33.67 -4.58 0.02
N GLN A 21 -33.45 -5.66 -0.74
CA GLN A 21 -32.52 -6.70 -0.33
C GLN A 21 -31.25 -6.01 0.15
N ASN A 22 -30.82 -6.32 1.37
CA ASN A 22 -29.52 -5.88 1.87
C ASN A 22 -28.49 -6.24 0.78
N PHE A 23 -27.79 -5.24 0.24
CA PHE A 23 -26.90 -5.44 -0.89
C PHE A 23 -25.87 -6.54 -0.64
N ALA A 24 -25.43 -6.71 0.62
CA ALA A 24 -24.55 -7.80 1.00
C ALA A 24 -25.19 -9.19 0.78
N GLN A 25 -26.47 -9.35 1.11
CA GLN A 25 -27.22 -10.59 0.85
C GLN A 25 -27.42 -10.80 -0.65
N PHE A 26 -27.77 -9.75 -1.38
CA PHE A 26 -27.90 -9.83 -2.84
C PHE A 26 -26.58 -10.26 -3.51
N LYS A 27 -25.46 -9.66 -3.09
CA LYS A 27 -24.11 -9.99 -3.56
C LYS A 27 -23.73 -11.43 -3.22
N GLU A 28 -24.00 -11.88 -1.99
CA GLU A 28 -23.73 -13.26 -1.58
C GLU A 28 -24.56 -14.27 -2.39
N GLU A 29 -25.86 -14.00 -2.58
CA GLU A 29 -26.72 -14.79 -3.46
C GLU A 29 -26.13 -14.87 -4.87
N LEU A 30 -25.75 -13.70 -5.43
CA LEU A 30 -25.22 -13.59 -6.78
C LEU A 30 -23.97 -14.46 -6.98
N LEU A 31 -23.03 -14.41 -6.04
CA LEU A 31 -21.77 -15.17 -6.08
C LEU A 31 -21.96 -16.69 -5.95
N ASN A 32 -23.09 -17.13 -5.39
CA ASN A 32 -23.40 -18.55 -5.14
C ASN A 32 -24.31 -19.20 -6.20
N LEU A 33 -24.79 -18.46 -7.20
CA LEU A 33 -25.77 -18.98 -8.18
C LEU A 33 -25.24 -20.11 -9.08
N GLY A 34 -23.94 -20.14 -9.37
CA GLY A 34 -23.31 -21.10 -10.28
C GLY A 34 -23.72 -20.99 -11.77
N ASP A 35 -24.79 -20.25 -12.09
CA ASP A 35 -25.26 -19.96 -13.45
C ASP A 35 -25.19 -18.45 -13.73
N TRP A 36 -24.28 -18.08 -14.64
CA TRP A 36 -24.06 -16.68 -15.00
C TRP A 36 -25.23 -16.03 -15.74
N ASN A 37 -26.04 -16.79 -16.49
CA ASN A 37 -27.20 -16.20 -17.17
C ASN A 37 -28.25 -15.71 -16.16
N ILE A 38 -28.44 -16.46 -15.06
CA ILE A 38 -29.34 -16.08 -13.97
C ILE A 38 -28.74 -14.91 -13.17
N ALA A 39 -27.43 -14.95 -12.90
CA ALA A 39 -26.72 -13.85 -12.23
C ALA A 39 -26.86 -12.53 -13.01
N ARG A 40 -26.62 -12.53 -14.32
CA ARG A 40 -26.83 -11.34 -15.18
C ARG A 40 -28.25 -10.80 -15.10
N GLN A 41 -29.27 -11.68 -15.18
CA GLN A 41 -30.67 -11.25 -15.10
C GLN A 41 -30.97 -10.57 -13.75
N LYS A 42 -30.44 -11.12 -12.65
CA LYS A 42 -30.54 -10.52 -11.32
C LYS A 42 -29.84 -9.16 -11.24
N ILE A 43 -28.62 -9.02 -11.79
CA ILE A 43 -27.90 -7.73 -11.83
C ILE A 43 -28.71 -6.68 -12.58
N ILE A 44 -29.16 -6.99 -13.80
CA ILE A 44 -29.93 -6.06 -14.64
C ILE A 44 -31.24 -5.65 -13.95
N ALA A 45 -31.87 -6.56 -13.20
CA ALA A 45 -33.08 -6.27 -12.44
C ALA A 45 -32.82 -5.41 -11.19
N TYR A 46 -31.64 -5.51 -10.58
CA TYR A 46 -31.26 -4.77 -9.37
C TYR A 46 -30.80 -3.34 -9.65
N ILE A 47 -30.07 -3.10 -10.74
CA ILE A 47 -29.56 -1.77 -11.10
C ILE A 47 -30.62 -0.64 -10.99
N PRO A 48 -31.86 -0.77 -11.49
CA PRO A 48 -32.85 0.30 -11.37
C PRO A 48 -33.45 0.46 -9.96
N THR A 49 -33.18 -0.44 -9.02
CA THR A 49 -33.73 -0.38 -7.65
C THR A 49 -32.82 0.33 -6.66
N THR A 50 -31.58 0.64 -7.04
CA THR A 50 -30.61 1.35 -6.19
C THR A 50 -30.19 2.68 -6.82
N SER A 51 -29.91 3.66 -5.97
CA SER A 51 -29.21 4.90 -6.33
C SER A 51 -27.84 4.99 -5.68
N ASP A 52 -27.43 3.96 -4.93
CA ASP A 52 -26.13 3.89 -4.30
C ASP A 52 -25.07 3.58 -5.35
N VAL A 53 -24.12 4.50 -5.49
CA VAL A 53 -23.08 4.37 -6.50
C VAL A 53 -22.11 3.24 -6.15
N GLU A 54 -21.85 2.97 -4.87
CA GLU A 54 -20.94 1.88 -4.48
C GLU A 54 -21.53 0.52 -4.79
N GLU A 55 -22.82 0.32 -4.50
CA GLU A 55 -23.52 -0.92 -4.89
C GLU A 55 -23.45 -1.14 -6.40
N LEU A 56 -23.74 -0.10 -7.18
CA LEU A 56 -23.62 -0.14 -8.63
C LEU A 56 -22.19 -0.42 -9.10
N ARG A 57 -21.19 0.13 -8.40
CA ARG A 57 -19.77 -0.09 -8.74
C ARG A 57 -19.36 -1.53 -8.51
N GLU A 58 -19.76 -2.11 -7.38
CA GLU A 58 -19.47 -3.51 -7.04
C GLU A 58 -20.16 -4.47 -8.02
N LEU A 59 -21.43 -4.23 -8.37
CA LEU A 59 -22.13 -5.03 -9.37
C LEU A 59 -21.50 -4.92 -10.75
N GLN A 60 -21.09 -3.72 -11.14
CA GLN A 60 -20.37 -3.51 -12.40
C GLN A 60 -19.08 -4.34 -12.42
N SER A 61 -18.28 -4.32 -11.35
CA SER A 61 -17.04 -5.08 -11.28
C SER A 61 -17.26 -6.60 -11.30
N ILE A 62 -18.32 -7.10 -10.67
CA ILE A 62 -18.68 -8.52 -10.76
C ILE A 62 -19.08 -8.89 -12.19
N TRP A 63 -19.95 -8.10 -12.83
CA TRP A 63 -20.39 -8.34 -14.21
C TRP A 63 -19.22 -8.28 -15.20
N GLU A 64 -18.42 -7.23 -15.14
CA GLU A 64 -17.27 -7.02 -16.01
C GLU A 64 -16.29 -8.20 -15.98
N SER A 65 -16.09 -8.84 -14.82
CA SER A 65 -15.19 -9.97 -14.67
C SER A 65 -15.60 -11.24 -15.45
N VAL A 66 -16.86 -11.31 -15.89
CA VAL A 66 -17.43 -12.48 -16.59
C VAL A 66 -17.89 -12.16 -18.01
N GLU A 67 -18.55 -11.01 -18.21
CA GLU A 67 -19.04 -10.56 -19.52
C GLU A 67 -18.69 -9.06 -19.76
N PRO A 68 -17.42 -8.74 -20.02
CA PRO A 68 -16.94 -7.36 -20.11
C PRO A 68 -17.64 -6.56 -21.21
N ASP A 69 -17.79 -7.12 -22.41
CA ASP A 69 -18.44 -6.44 -23.55
C ASP A 69 -19.92 -6.12 -23.27
N ALA A 70 -20.66 -7.07 -22.67
CA ALA A 70 -22.07 -6.89 -22.36
C ALA A 70 -22.28 -5.87 -21.24
N CYS A 71 -21.43 -5.90 -20.21
CA CYS A 71 -21.40 -4.92 -19.12
C CYS A 71 -21.13 -3.51 -19.68
N LYS A 72 -20.09 -3.36 -20.50
CA LYS A 72 -19.73 -2.10 -21.18
C LYS A 72 -20.86 -1.58 -22.04
N GLN A 73 -21.44 -2.41 -22.89
CA GLN A 73 -22.57 -2.02 -23.73
C GLN A 73 -23.77 -1.54 -22.90
N TYR A 74 -24.08 -2.23 -21.79
CA TYR A 74 -25.17 -1.85 -20.90
C TYR A 74 -24.94 -0.45 -20.30
N PHE A 75 -23.80 -0.20 -19.66
CA PHE A 75 -23.56 1.08 -18.98
C PHE A 75 -23.37 2.24 -19.96
N VAL A 76 -22.78 2.01 -21.14
CA VAL A 76 -22.72 3.02 -22.22
C VAL A 76 -24.13 3.39 -22.69
N ASN A 77 -25.02 2.41 -22.87
CA ASN A 77 -26.42 2.70 -23.24
C ASN A 77 -27.18 3.40 -22.11
N ALA A 78 -26.96 3.01 -20.85
CA ALA A 78 -27.56 3.65 -19.69
C ALA A 78 -27.14 5.12 -19.57
N ALA A 79 -25.85 5.44 -19.82
CA ALA A 79 -25.35 6.81 -19.86
C ALA A 79 -25.99 7.63 -20.99
N LYS A 80 -26.12 7.05 -22.20
CA LYS A 80 -26.77 7.71 -23.34
C LYS A 80 -28.26 8.00 -23.07
N ASN A 81 -28.95 7.08 -22.43
CA ASN A 81 -30.37 7.23 -22.10
C ASN A 81 -30.60 8.16 -20.90
N ASN A 82 -29.57 8.43 -20.09
CA ASN A 82 -29.63 9.29 -18.92
C ASN A 82 -28.51 10.34 -18.95
N PRO A 83 -28.49 11.26 -19.94
CA PRO A 83 -27.38 12.18 -20.18
C PRO A 83 -27.13 13.20 -19.06
N ASN A 84 -28.08 13.36 -18.13
CA ASN A 84 -27.96 14.25 -16.97
C ASN A 84 -27.65 13.49 -15.66
N SER A 85 -27.47 12.16 -15.72
CA SER A 85 -27.09 11.36 -14.56
C SER A 85 -25.56 11.29 -14.46
N PRO A 86 -24.92 11.95 -13.47
CA PRO A 86 -23.49 11.82 -13.27
C PRO A 86 -23.09 10.38 -12.90
N VAL A 87 -23.99 9.63 -12.25
CA VAL A 87 -23.77 8.23 -11.89
C VAL A 87 -23.56 7.35 -13.12
N TYR A 88 -24.47 7.41 -14.10
CA TYR A 88 -24.34 6.56 -15.29
C TYR A 88 -23.18 7.02 -16.19
N GLN A 89 -22.92 8.32 -16.28
CA GLN A 89 -21.73 8.82 -16.97
C GLN A 89 -20.44 8.29 -16.34
N TYR A 90 -20.35 8.32 -15.01
CA TYR A 90 -19.22 7.77 -14.26
C TYR A 90 -19.06 6.26 -14.47
N LEU A 91 -20.14 5.49 -14.31
CA LEU A 91 -20.11 4.05 -14.49
C LEU A 91 -19.71 3.66 -15.93
N ALA A 92 -20.16 4.42 -16.94
CA ALA A 92 -19.69 4.20 -18.31
C ALA A 92 -18.20 4.52 -18.47
N LEU A 93 -17.72 5.62 -17.88
CA LEU A 93 -16.31 6.02 -17.96
C LEU A 93 -15.37 5.04 -17.26
N ARG A 94 -15.79 4.39 -16.16
CA ARG A 94 -14.98 3.32 -15.51
C ARG A 94 -14.60 2.17 -16.46
N LEU A 95 -15.39 1.94 -17.51
CA LEU A 95 -15.20 0.88 -18.51
C LEU A 95 -14.51 1.40 -19.78
N GLU A 96 -14.08 2.67 -19.79
CA GLU A 96 -13.24 3.22 -20.85
C GLU A 96 -11.81 2.70 -20.70
N GLU A 97 -11.28 2.15 -21.78
CA GLU A 97 -9.94 1.53 -21.81
C GLU A 97 -8.87 2.54 -22.18
N ASP A 98 -9.24 3.60 -22.92
CA ASP A 98 -8.34 4.71 -23.20
C ASP A 98 -8.28 5.65 -21.99
N GLU A 99 -7.18 5.55 -21.23
CA GLU A 99 -6.91 6.36 -20.03
C GLU A 99 -7.03 7.87 -20.31
N THR A 100 -6.68 8.33 -21.52
CA THR A 100 -6.79 9.74 -21.90
C THR A 100 -8.25 10.16 -22.03
N LEU A 101 -9.08 9.31 -22.64
CA LEU A 101 -10.52 9.55 -22.75
C LEU A 101 -11.21 9.45 -21.39
N GLN A 102 -10.83 8.47 -20.56
CA GLN A 102 -11.34 8.30 -19.21
C GLN A 102 -11.07 9.54 -18.34
N MET A 103 -9.80 9.97 -18.29
CA MET A 103 -9.39 11.14 -17.51
C MET A 103 -10.06 12.42 -18.00
N LYS A 104 -10.21 12.60 -19.33
CA LYS A 104 -10.94 13.74 -19.90
C LYS A 104 -12.43 13.72 -19.51
N GLY A 105 -13.07 12.56 -19.57
CA GLY A 105 -14.46 12.38 -19.14
C GLY A 105 -14.64 12.63 -17.65
N ALA A 106 -13.72 12.16 -16.81
CA ALA A 106 -13.71 12.43 -15.38
C ALA A 106 -13.56 13.93 -15.08
N ALA A 107 -12.72 14.63 -15.84
CA ALA A 107 -12.58 16.10 -15.76
C ALA A 107 -13.86 16.85 -16.19
N GLU A 108 -14.62 16.33 -17.15
CA GLU A 108 -15.94 16.84 -17.51
C GLU A 108 -16.97 16.62 -16.39
N LEU A 109 -16.95 15.44 -15.75
CA LEU A 109 -17.79 15.16 -14.59
C LEU A 109 -17.53 16.13 -13.43
N CYS A 110 -16.26 16.38 -13.09
CA CYS A 110 -15.90 17.31 -12.03
C CYS A 110 -16.42 18.74 -12.30
N ARG A 111 -16.37 19.19 -13.57
CA ARG A 111 -16.83 20.54 -13.95
C ARG A 111 -18.36 20.66 -13.96
N ASN A 112 -19.04 19.65 -14.48
CA ASN A 112 -20.50 19.68 -14.66
C ASN A 112 -21.25 19.32 -13.37
N TYR A 113 -20.65 18.50 -12.51
CA TYR A 113 -21.24 17.99 -11.27
C TYR A 113 -20.22 18.12 -10.12
N PRO A 114 -19.91 19.34 -9.66
CA PRO A 114 -18.82 19.58 -8.70
C PRO A 114 -19.08 19.02 -7.29
N ASP A 115 -20.30 18.61 -6.97
CA ASP A 115 -20.62 17.94 -5.69
C ASP A 115 -20.61 16.40 -5.83
N PHE A 116 -20.35 15.87 -7.03
CA PHE A 116 -20.32 14.44 -7.30
C PHE A 116 -18.93 13.86 -7.07
N TYR A 117 -18.74 13.29 -5.89
CA TYR A 117 -17.49 12.67 -5.41
C TYR A 117 -16.81 11.75 -6.43
N TRP A 118 -17.55 10.85 -7.07
CA TRP A 118 -16.99 9.83 -7.95
C TRP A 118 -16.31 10.37 -9.21
N GLY A 119 -16.70 11.56 -9.67
CA GLY A 119 -15.99 12.24 -10.76
C GLY A 119 -14.57 12.58 -10.36
N TYR A 120 -14.39 13.16 -9.17
CA TYR A 120 -13.07 13.48 -8.63
C TYR A 120 -12.27 12.24 -8.28
N ARG A 121 -12.93 11.21 -7.71
CA ARG A 121 -12.33 9.92 -7.42
C ARG A 121 -11.66 9.30 -8.65
N LEU A 122 -12.38 9.24 -9.77
CA LEU A 122 -11.88 8.70 -11.04
C LEU A 122 -10.69 9.52 -11.54
N TYR A 123 -10.89 10.84 -11.64
CA TYR A 123 -9.86 11.76 -12.11
C TYR A 123 -8.56 11.65 -11.31
N LEU A 124 -8.68 11.56 -9.98
CA LEU A 124 -7.56 11.44 -9.07
C LEU A 124 -6.80 10.13 -9.24
N VAL A 125 -7.51 9.02 -9.42
CA VAL A 125 -6.87 7.70 -9.64
C VAL A 125 -6.11 7.68 -10.95
N ASP A 126 -6.72 8.16 -12.04
CA ASP A 126 -6.09 8.21 -13.37
C ASP A 126 -4.85 9.11 -13.34
N PHE A 127 -4.98 10.31 -12.75
CA PHE A 127 -3.87 11.24 -12.64
C PHE A 127 -2.77 10.72 -11.71
N MET A 128 -3.13 10.03 -10.61
CA MET A 128 -2.13 9.41 -9.73
C MET A 128 -1.39 8.27 -10.43
N ALA A 129 -2.09 7.41 -11.18
CA ALA A 129 -1.45 6.36 -11.98
C ALA A 129 -0.45 6.95 -12.99
N TRP A 130 -0.88 7.97 -13.73
CA TRP A 130 0.00 8.73 -14.62
C TRP A 130 1.20 9.33 -13.89
N LEU A 131 0.98 10.02 -12.75
CA LEU A 131 2.04 10.68 -11.97
C LEU A 131 3.09 9.69 -11.49
N LEU A 132 2.65 8.54 -10.96
CA LEU A 132 3.53 7.50 -10.42
C LEU A 132 4.35 6.80 -11.51
N ASN A 133 3.86 6.77 -12.75
CA ASN A 133 4.64 6.32 -13.90
C ASN A 133 5.60 7.42 -14.38
N ALA A 134 5.12 8.66 -14.50
CA ALA A 134 5.89 9.79 -15.00
C ALA A 134 7.11 10.13 -14.11
N GLU A 135 7.02 9.93 -12.78
CA GLU A 135 8.16 10.16 -11.88
C GLU A 135 9.33 9.19 -12.12
N LEU A 136 9.10 8.04 -12.76
CA LEU A 136 10.17 7.09 -13.10
C LEU A 136 11.00 7.57 -14.28
N GLU A 137 10.41 8.40 -15.14
CA GLU A 137 11.01 8.85 -16.40
C GLU A 137 11.47 10.31 -16.37
N THR A 138 10.81 11.14 -15.55
CA THR A 138 11.01 12.59 -15.55
C THR A 138 11.32 13.15 -14.16
N PRO A 139 12.32 14.04 -14.02
CA PRO A 139 12.68 14.61 -12.71
C PRO A 139 11.62 15.51 -12.07
N ASN A 140 10.72 16.11 -12.87
CA ASN A 140 9.67 16.99 -12.38
C ASN A 140 8.35 16.70 -13.13
N PRO A 141 7.66 15.59 -12.79
CA PRO A 141 6.45 15.17 -13.50
C PRO A 141 5.29 16.16 -13.32
N LEU A 142 5.31 16.99 -12.28
CA LEU A 142 4.22 17.95 -12.01
C LEU A 142 4.30 19.24 -12.85
N SER A 143 5.42 19.47 -13.56
CA SER A 143 5.60 20.65 -14.38
C SER A 143 4.58 20.69 -15.54
N GLY A 144 3.81 21.77 -15.66
CA GLY A 144 2.80 21.91 -16.72
C GLY A 144 1.46 21.24 -16.41
N GLN A 145 1.26 20.76 -15.18
CA GLN A 145 0.02 20.09 -14.74
C GLN A 145 -0.89 20.99 -13.90
N GLU A 146 -0.77 22.32 -14.02
CA GLU A 146 -1.44 23.27 -13.13
C GLU A 146 -2.96 23.14 -13.16
N LEU A 147 -3.54 22.84 -14.33
CA LEU A 147 -4.98 22.63 -14.46
C LEU A 147 -5.46 21.35 -13.77
N ALA A 148 -4.68 20.27 -13.88
CA ALA A 148 -5.00 19.01 -13.23
C ALA A 148 -4.92 19.13 -11.70
N LEU A 149 -3.83 19.74 -11.22
CA LEU A 149 -3.63 20.01 -9.80
C LEU A 149 -4.73 20.90 -9.22
N LYS A 150 -5.17 21.93 -9.96
CA LYS A 150 -6.29 22.77 -9.52
C LYS A 150 -7.58 21.97 -9.33
N MET A 151 -7.90 21.05 -10.25
CA MET A 151 -9.08 20.20 -10.13
C MET A 151 -8.98 19.25 -8.93
N ILE A 152 -7.79 18.69 -8.69
CA ILE A 152 -7.54 17.84 -7.52
C ILE A 152 -7.67 18.65 -6.22
N ASP A 153 -7.13 19.87 -6.18
CA ASP A 153 -7.24 20.77 -5.02
C ASP A 153 -8.70 21.17 -4.74
N GLU A 154 -9.51 21.37 -5.78
CA GLU A 154 -10.96 21.58 -5.64
C GLU A 154 -11.67 20.35 -5.06
N GLY A 155 -11.30 19.14 -5.51
CA GLY A 155 -11.80 17.88 -4.96
C GLY A 155 -11.42 17.70 -3.50
N TYR A 156 -10.15 17.91 -3.16
CA TYR A 156 -9.64 17.77 -1.79
C TYR A 156 -10.32 18.74 -0.82
N LYS A 157 -10.60 19.98 -1.26
CA LYS A 157 -11.36 20.96 -0.47
C LYS A 157 -12.79 20.48 -0.15
N ARG A 158 -13.40 19.72 -1.06
CA ARG A 158 -14.79 19.22 -0.93
C ARG A 158 -14.86 17.92 -0.16
N PHE A 159 -13.85 17.06 -0.29
CA PHE A 159 -13.77 15.74 0.33
C PHE A 159 -12.48 15.61 1.15
N PRO A 160 -12.31 16.42 2.22
CA PRO A 160 -11.04 16.55 2.92
C PRO A 160 -10.66 15.33 3.79
N ASP A 161 -11.59 14.41 4.02
CA ASP A 161 -11.39 13.20 4.83
C ASP A 161 -11.13 11.94 3.98
N ASP A 162 -11.06 12.07 2.65
CA ASP A 162 -10.87 10.92 1.75
C ASP A 162 -9.39 10.55 1.59
N ASP A 163 -9.09 9.29 1.88
CA ASP A 163 -7.72 8.77 1.97
C ASP A 163 -6.94 8.82 0.65
N TYR A 164 -7.64 8.79 -0.48
CA TYR A 164 -6.96 8.89 -1.76
C TYR A 164 -6.49 10.31 -2.08
N PHE A 165 -7.19 11.34 -1.61
CA PHE A 165 -6.64 12.68 -1.69
C PHE A 165 -5.43 12.83 -0.78
N HIS A 166 -5.47 12.28 0.44
CA HIS A 166 -4.32 12.28 1.33
C HIS A 166 -3.11 11.58 0.71
N ILE A 167 -3.27 10.40 0.12
CA ILE A 167 -2.13 9.69 -0.51
C ILE A 167 -1.62 10.42 -1.75
N PHE A 168 -2.49 11.05 -2.54
CA PHE A 168 -2.06 11.89 -3.66
C PHE A 168 -1.26 13.10 -3.17
N GLN A 169 -1.75 13.81 -2.15
CA GLN A 169 -1.06 14.98 -1.61
C GLN A 169 0.27 14.59 -0.96
N PHE A 170 0.35 13.41 -0.31
CA PHE A 170 1.63 12.83 0.10
C PHE A 170 2.63 12.75 -1.06
N HIS A 171 2.23 12.16 -2.20
CA HIS A 171 3.11 12.07 -3.38
C HIS A 171 3.48 13.43 -3.94
N ARG A 172 2.51 14.35 -4.05
CA ARG A 172 2.74 15.71 -4.53
C ARG A 172 3.79 16.42 -3.65
N TYR A 173 3.59 16.42 -2.33
CA TYR A 173 4.49 17.10 -1.41
C TYR A 173 5.87 16.43 -1.33
N ARG A 174 5.94 15.10 -1.43
CA ARG A 174 7.21 14.38 -1.55
C ARG A 174 7.99 14.83 -2.79
N LEU A 175 7.32 14.91 -3.95
CA LEU A 175 7.93 15.33 -5.22
C LEU A 175 8.35 16.80 -5.20
N THR A 176 7.60 17.68 -4.53
CA THR A 176 7.97 19.09 -4.36
C THR A 176 8.89 19.35 -3.17
N LYS A 177 9.33 18.30 -2.47
CA LYS A 177 10.19 18.35 -1.28
C LYS A 177 9.63 19.14 -0.09
N ASP A 178 8.31 19.23 0.02
CA ASP A 178 7.63 19.73 1.22
C ASP A 178 7.36 18.55 2.18
N TYR A 179 8.45 18.02 2.76
CA TYR A 179 8.39 16.81 3.57
C TYR A 179 7.50 16.93 4.82
N PRO A 180 7.44 18.07 5.53
CA PRO A 180 6.48 18.23 6.64
C PRO A 180 5.02 18.06 6.22
N GLN A 181 4.63 18.57 5.04
CA GLN A 181 3.27 18.36 4.53
C GLN A 181 3.07 16.93 4.02
N ALA A 182 4.07 16.34 3.36
CA ALA A 182 4.01 14.94 2.94
C ALA A 182 3.76 14.01 4.15
N GLU A 183 4.49 14.20 5.24
CA GLU A 183 4.32 13.44 6.48
C GLU A 183 2.92 13.64 7.07
N ARG A 184 2.42 14.88 7.09
CA ARG A 184 1.09 15.21 7.60
C ARG A 184 -0.01 14.48 6.82
N GLU A 185 0.04 14.52 5.50
CA GLU A 185 -0.97 13.84 4.65
C GLU A 185 -0.87 12.32 4.76
N LEU A 186 0.35 11.78 4.86
CA LEU A 186 0.54 10.35 5.08
C LEU A 186 -0.10 9.91 6.40
N LYS A 187 0.06 10.66 7.49
CA LYS A 187 -0.59 10.40 8.80
C LYS A 187 -2.12 10.45 8.75
N LEU A 188 -2.69 11.20 7.82
CA LEU A 188 -4.14 11.29 7.64
C LEU A 188 -4.70 10.11 6.84
N THR A 189 -3.86 9.41 6.08
CA THR A 189 -4.25 8.24 5.27
C THR A 189 -4.50 7.02 6.16
N LYS A 190 -5.76 6.55 6.22
CA LYS A 190 -6.20 5.43 7.07
C LYS A 190 -6.40 4.13 6.29
N ASP A 191 -6.76 4.22 5.01
CA ASP A 191 -6.97 3.08 4.14
C ASP A 191 -5.69 2.26 4.00
N ARG A 192 -5.74 1.04 4.54
CA ARG A 192 -4.61 0.12 4.57
C ARG A 192 -4.23 -0.38 3.18
N ASN A 193 -5.20 -0.60 2.30
CA ASN A 193 -4.92 -1.07 0.94
C ASN A 193 -4.16 0.01 0.16
N LEU A 194 -4.47 1.30 0.39
CA LEU A 194 -3.69 2.40 -0.19
C LEU A 194 -2.28 2.49 0.36
N LEU A 195 -2.14 2.35 1.68
CA LEU A 195 -0.82 2.32 2.31
C LEU A 195 0.02 1.14 1.77
N MET A 196 -0.58 -0.05 1.60
CA MET A 196 0.10 -1.22 1.03
C MET A 196 0.47 -0.99 -0.44
N ALA A 197 -0.46 -0.52 -1.27
CA ALA A 197 -0.23 -0.28 -2.70
C ALA A 197 0.87 0.78 -2.95
N ASN A 198 1.09 1.68 -1.99
CA ASN A 198 2.09 2.74 -2.07
C ASN A 198 3.31 2.49 -1.16
N TRP A 199 3.42 1.31 -0.54
CA TRP A 199 4.35 1.08 0.56
C TRP A 199 5.81 1.33 0.19
N MET A 200 6.26 0.92 -1.00
CA MET A 200 7.65 1.12 -1.41
C MET A 200 8.07 2.61 -1.43
N ARG A 201 7.17 3.50 -1.87
CA ARG A 201 7.42 4.95 -1.90
C ARG A 201 7.33 5.56 -0.51
N ILE A 202 6.40 5.07 0.32
CA ILE A 202 6.28 5.46 1.72
C ILE A 202 7.54 5.05 2.49
N LYS A 203 7.98 3.80 2.37
CA LYS A 203 9.21 3.29 2.99
C LYS A 203 10.41 4.16 2.62
N TYR A 204 10.62 4.40 1.32
CA TYR A 204 11.73 5.23 0.86
C TYR A 204 11.67 6.65 1.46
N PHE A 205 10.49 7.27 1.48
CA PHE A 205 10.30 8.58 2.13
C PHE A 205 10.65 8.55 3.62
N LEU A 206 10.18 7.55 4.36
CA LEU A 206 10.44 7.43 5.80
C LEU A 206 11.92 7.18 6.11
N VAL A 207 12.62 6.43 5.26
CA VAL A 207 14.07 6.25 5.33
C VAL A 207 14.79 7.57 5.07
N GLN A 208 14.44 8.26 3.97
CA GLN A 208 15.05 9.52 3.59
C GLN A 208 14.87 10.61 4.67
N GLU A 209 13.66 10.70 5.24
CA GLU A 209 13.32 11.65 6.31
C GLU A 209 13.70 11.13 7.70
N LYS A 210 14.36 9.97 7.78
CA LYS A 210 14.91 9.41 9.02
C LYS A 210 13.85 9.26 10.12
N ASN A 211 12.61 8.95 9.76
CA ASN A 211 11.46 8.97 10.67
C ASN A 211 11.09 7.56 11.18
N ALA A 212 11.92 7.04 12.09
CA ALA A 212 11.74 5.72 12.69
C ALA A 212 10.40 5.58 13.41
N THR A 213 9.97 6.62 14.12
CA THR A 213 8.71 6.61 14.87
C THR A 213 7.51 6.40 13.96
N LEU A 214 7.45 7.11 12.83
CA LEU A 214 6.35 6.96 11.90
C LEU A 214 6.41 5.61 11.18
N TYR A 215 7.61 5.14 10.81
CA TYR A 215 7.82 3.80 10.28
C TYR A 215 7.25 2.71 11.21
N SER A 216 7.60 2.77 12.50
CA SER A 216 7.11 1.81 13.50
C SER A 216 5.60 1.89 13.74
N SER A 217 4.94 3.00 13.39
CA SER A 217 3.49 3.13 13.52
C SER A 217 2.73 2.52 12.33
N PHE A 218 3.30 2.55 11.13
CA PHE A 218 2.65 2.04 9.92
C PHE A 218 2.94 0.57 9.66
N MET A 219 4.20 0.14 9.82
CA MET A 219 4.61 -1.18 9.35
C MET A 219 3.95 -2.35 10.09
N PRO A 220 3.80 -2.36 11.44
CA PRO A 220 3.22 -3.52 12.13
C PRO A 220 1.76 -3.81 11.74
N PRO A 221 0.85 -2.82 11.61
CA PRO A 221 -0.48 -3.06 11.07
C PRO A 221 -0.49 -3.64 9.65
N LEU A 222 0.41 -3.20 8.77
CA LEU A 222 0.51 -3.70 7.39
C LEU A 222 0.99 -5.15 7.36
N LEU A 223 2.05 -5.47 8.12
CA LEU A 223 2.55 -6.84 8.26
C LEU A 223 1.51 -7.78 8.87
N SER A 224 0.76 -7.31 9.87
CA SER A 224 -0.31 -8.12 10.46
C SER A 224 -1.38 -8.51 9.44
N GLU A 225 -1.66 -7.67 8.44
CA GLU A 225 -2.65 -7.98 7.41
C GLU A 225 -2.12 -8.98 6.37
N LEU A 226 -0.85 -8.82 5.97
CA LEU A 226 -0.16 -9.79 5.11
C LEU A 226 -0.12 -11.19 5.76
N ILE A 227 0.08 -11.27 7.07
CA ILE A 227 0.02 -12.52 7.82
C ILE A 227 -1.39 -13.10 7.84
N LYS A 228 -2.40 -12.27 8.15
CA LYS A 228 -3.81 -12.73 8.22
C LYS A 228 -4.34 -13.23 6.88
N SER A 229 -3.92 -12.58 5.79
CA SER A 229 -4.30 -12.96 4.42
C SER A 229 -3.50 -14.15 3.88
N GLY A 230 -2.50 -14.66 4.62
CA GLY A 230 -1.64 -15.77 4.20
C GLY A 230 -0.63 -15.38 3.12
N GLN A 231 -0.40 -14.08 2.90
CA GLN A 231 0.59 -13.56 1.96
C GLN A 231 2.01 -13.48 2.56
N MET A 232 2.13 -13.64 3.88
CA MET A 232 3.40 -13.62 4.60
C MET A 232 3.36 -14.57 5.79
N ASP A 233 4.44 -15.33 6.00
CA ASP A 233 4.59 -16.11 7.23
C ASP A 233 4.95 -15.20 8.41
N SER A 234 4.37 -15.49 9.58
CA SER A 234 4.65 -14.69 10.79
C SER A 234 6.14 -14.65 11.15
N ALA A 235 6.90 -15.70 10.80
CA ALA A 235 8.34 -15.77 11.05
C ALA A 235 9.13 -14.75 10.22
N ASP A 236 8.65 -14.39 9.03
CA ASP A 236 9.34 -13.47 8.12
C ASP A 236 9.08 -12.00 8.45
N SER A 237 8.02 -11.73 9.21
CA SER A 237 7.58 -10.36 9.54
C SER A 237 8.66 -9.54 10.25
N ILE A 238 9.52 -10.19 11.06
CA ILE A 238 10.60 -9.49 11.75
C ILE A 238 11.69 -9.00 10.78
N PHE A 239 12.00 -9.78 9.76
CA PHE A 239 12.96 -9.40 8.71
C PHE A 239 12.38 -8.30 7.82
N ALA A 240 11.08 -8.39 7.50
CA ALA A 240 10.38 -7.36 6.73
C ALA A 240 10.30 -6.02 7.47
N PHE A 241 10.09 -6.03 8.79
CA PHE A 241 10.14 -4.82 9.61
C PHE A 241 11.57 -4.27 9.74
N ALA A 242 12.55 -5.16 9.94
CA ALA A 242 13.95 -4.78 10.14
C ALA A 242 14.54 -4.05 8.93
N GLU A 243 14.09 -4.37 7.71
CA GLU A 243 14.64 -3.82 6.46
C GLU A 243 14.68 -2.28 6.48
N GLY A 244 13.56 -1.62 6.74
CA GLY A 244 13.52 -0.15 6.81
C GLY A 244 13.86 0.40 8.18
N TYR A 245 13.53 -0.32 9.26
CA TYR A 245 13.75 0.19 10.62
C TYR A 245 15.25 0.28 10.96
N VAL A 246 16.02 -0.77 10.66
CA VAL A 246 17.47 -0.78 10.93
C VAL A 246 18.19 0.26 10.08
N GLU A 247 17.81 0.40 8.80
CA GLU A 247 18.35 1.41 7.89
C GLU A 247 18.16 2.83 8.46
N ILE A 248 16.96 3.17 8.93
CA ILE A 248 16.69 4.47 9.56
C ILE A 248 17.57 4.68 10.80
N LEU A 249 17.69 3.65 11.65
CA LEU A 249 18.48 3.76 12.87
C LEU A 249 19.98 3.94 12.57
N GLN A 250 20.49 3.31 11.52
CA GLN A 250 21.88 3.50 11.06
C GLN A 250 22.11 4.91 10.54
N GLU A 251 21.20 5.40 9.69
CA GLU A 251 21.28 6.76 9.11
C GLU A 251 21.12 7.88 10.14
N THR A 252 20.53 7.59 11.30
CA THR A 252 20.40 8.50 12.43
C THR A 252 21.48 8.31 13.48
N GLU A 253 22.41 7.36 13.28
CA GLU A 253 23.43 6.95 14.25
C GLU A 253 22.83 6.65 15.63
N ASN A 254 21.60 6.11 15.66
CA ASN A 254 20.91 5.81 16.91
C ASN A 254 21.34 4.42 17.43
N TRP A 255 22.63 4.32 17.79
CA TRP A 255 23.28 3.08 18.23
C TRP A 255 22.60 2.43 19.42
N GLN A 256 22.06 3.23 20.34
CA GLN A 256 21.31 2.73 21.50
C GLN A 256 20.04 1.97 21.06
N CYS A 257 19.28 2.53 20.11
CA CYS A 257 18.10 1.84 19.59
C CYS A 257 18.48 0.62 18.74
N ILE A 258 19.60 0.65 18.00
CA ILE A 258 20.11 -0.52 17.26
C ILE A 258 20.44 -1.66 18.24
N GLU A 259 21.18 -1.35 19.31
CA GLU A 259 21.55 -2.31 20.36
C GLU A 259 20.30 -2.94 20.99
N GLN A 260 19.35 -2.11 21.42
CA GLN A 260 18.09 -2.58 22.01
C GLN A 260 17.29 -3.46 21.03
N TYR A 261 17.25 -3.07 19.76
CA TYR A 261 16.50 -3.79 18.74
C TYR A 261 17.10 -5.17 18.46
N PHE A 262 18.43 -5.29 18.33
CA PHE A 262 19.08 -6.60 18.16
C PHE A 262 19.02 -7.46 19.42
N ALA A 263 19.11 -6.87 20.61
CA ALA A 263 18.94 -7.60 21.86
C ALA A 263 17.54 -8.21 22.00
N GLN A 264 16.50 -7.52 21.50
CA GLN A 264 15.12 -8.01 21.48
C GLN A 264 14.86 -9.01 20.35
N ASN A 265 15.63 -8.94 19.27
CA ASN A 265 15.42 -9.72 18.05
C ASN A 265 16.70 -10.43 17.58
N PRO A 266 17.29 -11.33 18.40
CA PRO A 266 18.58 -11.95 18.10
C PRO A 266 18.55 -12.81 16.83
N ILE A 267 17.37 -13.29 16.41
CA ILE A 267 17.18 -14.05 15.17
C ILE A 267 17.64 -13.29 13.92
N LEU A 268 17.61 -11.95 13.95
CA LEU A 268 18.06 -11.11 12.83
C LEU A 268 19.55 -11.32 12.55
N LEU A 269 20.35 -11.64 13.57
CA LEU A 269 21.79 -11.86 13.44
C LEU A 269 22.14 -13.13 12.63
N ASN A 270 21.15 -13.95 12.29
CA ASN A 270 21.32 -15.07 11.35
C ASN A 270 21.38 -14.63 9.89
N SER A 271 21.11 -13.35 9.61
CA SER A 271 21.29 -12.75 8.29
C SER A 271 22.57 -11.92 8.27
N ALA A 272 23.40 -12.13 7.25
CA ALA A 272 24.66 -11.40 7.06
C ALA A 272 24.45 -9.87 7.12
N SER A 273 23.42 -9.36 6.45
CA SER A 273 23.17 -7.91 6.38
C SER A 273 22.94 -7.28 7.76
N TYR A 274 22.22 -7.94 8.65
CA TYR A 274 21.97 -7.42 10.00
C TYR A 274 23.13 -7.72 10.96
N PHE A 275 23.83 -8.85 10.75
CA PHE A 275 25.08 -9.12 11.44
C PHE A 275 26.12 -8.03 11.15
N ASP A 276 26.19 -7.51 9.92
CA ASP A 276 27.12 -6.45 9.57
C ASP A 276 26.88 -5.17 10.37
N VAL A 277 25.61 -4.82 10.60
CA VAL A 277 25.22 -3.69 11.45
C VAL A 277 25.62 -3.94 12.90
N TYR A 278 25.36 -5.15 13.41
CA TYR A 278 25.70 -5.54 14.78
C TYR A 278 27.21 -5.55 15.03
N ALA A 279 28.01 -6.05 14.09
CA ALA A 279 29.46 -6.01 14.15
C ALA A 279 29.95 -4.54 14.18
N GLY A 280 29.35 -3.67 13.37
CA GLY A 280 29.60 -2.23 13.40
C GLY A 280 29.27 -1.58 14.74
N LEU A 281 28.15 -1.95 15.37
CA LEU A 281 27.75 -1.50 16.70
C LEU A 281 28.80 -1.90 17.75
N LEU A 282 29.23 -3.16 17.79
CA LEU A 282 30.23 -3.63 18.75
C LEU A 282 31.57 -2.92 18.57
N ALA A 283 31.98 -2.66 17.32
CA ALA A 283 33.17 -1.87 17.03
C ALA A 283 33.02 -0.41 17.49
N HIS A 284 31.85 0.21 17.27
CA HIS A 284 31.55 1.57 17.72
C HIS A 284 31.61 1.70 19.26
N GLN A 285 31.16 0.68 19.97
CA GLN A 285 31.22 0.61 21.44
C GLN A 285 32.59 0.18 21.97
N GLU A 286 33.58 -0.02 21.10
CA GLU A 286 34.92 -0.55 21.44
C GLU A 286 34.87 -1.92 22.16
N ASN A 287 33.80 -2.69 21.95
CA ASN A 287 33.63 -4.01 22.57
C ASN A 287 34.34 -5.10 21.74
N TRP A 288 35.65 -4.93 21.56
CA TRP A 288 36.47 -5.72 20.63
C TRP A 288 36.51 -7.22 20.95
N ASN A 289 36.49 -7.59 22.24
CA ASN A 289 36.45 -8.99 22.64
C ASN A 289 35.12 -9.65 22.24
N GLU A 290 34.00 -8.95 22.45
CA GLU A 290 32.69 -9.49 22.06
C GLU A 290 32.54 -9.53 20.54
N LEU A 291 33.06 -8.53 19.83
CA LEU A 291 33.15 -8.55 18.37
C LEU A 291 33.93 -9.77 17.87
N GLY A 292 35.08 -10.08 18.47
CA GLY A 292 35.88 -11.26 18.13
C GLY A 292 35.10 -12.57 18.30
N LYS A 293 34.33 -12.71 19.38
CA LYS A 293 33.44 -13.88 19.59
C LYS A 293 32.32 -13.93 18.57
N ALA A 294 31.65 -12.81 18.32
CA ALA A 294 30.53 -12.72 17.41
C ALA A 294 30.94 -13.10 15.97
N LEU A 295 32.08 -12.57 15.50
CA LEU A 295 32.64 -12.91 14.18
C LEU A 295 32.94 -14.41 14.06
N LEU A 296 33.51 -15.00 15.11
CA LEU A 296 33.83 -16.41 15.12
C LEU A 296 32.57 -17.29 15.08
N SER A 297 31.56 -16.95 15.90
CA SER A 297 30.27 -17.66 15.91
C SER A 297 29.58 -17.56 14.56
N ALA A 298 29.45 -16.34 14.02
CA ALA A 298 28.79 -16.10 12.74
C ALA A 298 29.46 -16.84 11.58
N TYR A 299 30.79 -16.95 11.57
CA TYR A 299 31.49 -17.75 10.57
C TYR A 299 31.20 -19.25 10.75
N ASN A 300 31.27 -19.76 11.98
CA ASN A 300 31.06 -21.18 12.28
C ASN A 300 29.62 -21.63 11.98
N GLU A 301 28.66 -20.75 12.15
CA GLU A 301 27.23 -20.97 11.86
C GLU A 301 26.89 -20.74 10.39
N GLY A 302 27.84 -20.26 9.58
CA GLY A 302 27.64 -20.02 8.14
C GLY A 302 26.87 -18.73 7.82
N VAL A 303 26.67 -17.84 8.79
CA VAL A 303 26.05 -16.52 8.59
C VAL A 303 26.94 -15.64 7.72
N ILE A 304 28.26 -15.66 7.95
CA ILE A 304 29.25 -14.92 7.14
C ILE A 304 30.25 -15.85 6.48
N ALA A 305 30.61 -15.54 5.23
CA ALA A 305 31.64 -16.24 4.47
C ALA A 305 33.05 -15.76 4.85
N SER A 306 34.08 -16.52 4.46
CA SER A 306 35.50 -16.16 4.69
C SER A 306 35.89 -14.83 4.05
N THR A 307 35.25 -14.43 2.94
CA THR A 307 35.43 -13.13 2.29
C THR A 307 34.96 -11.98 3.17
N HIS A 308 33.78 -12.07 3.77
CA HIS A 308 33.26 -11.09 4.72
C HIS A 308 34.14 -11.05 5.98
N LEU A 309 34.52 -12.21 6.51
CA LEU A 309 35.43 -12.30 7.66
C LEU A 309 36.76 -11.58 7.39
N SER A 310 37.36 -11.81 6.22
CA SER A 310 38.60 -11.14 5.80
C SER A 310 38.46 -9.61 5.78
N GLN A 311 37.32 -9.10 5.30
CA GLN A 311 37.05 -7.66 5.28
C GLN A 311 36.96 -7.08 6.70
N TYR A 312 36.34 -7.79 7.64
CA TYR A 312 36.29 -7.36 9.04
C TYR A 312 37.67 -7.29 9.68
N LEU A 313 38.47 -8.33 9.49
CA LEU A 313 39.82 -8.37 10.05
C LEU A 313 40.71 -7.27 9.45
N ALA A 314 40.60 -7.00 8.15
CA ALA A 314 41.34 -5.90 7.52
C ALA A 314 40.87 -4.52 8.03
N LYS A 315 39.56 -4.34 8.24
CA LYS A 315 38.98 -3.06 8.70
C LYS A 315 39.35 -2.74 10.15
N TRP A 316 39.46 -3.75 11.01
CA TRP A 316 39.63 -3.58 12.46
C TRP A 316 40.87 -4.28 13.03
N GLU A 317 41.90 -4.51 12.20
CA GLU A 317 43.12 -5.25 12.56
C GLU A 317 43.77 -4.72 13.84
N ASP A 318 43.97 -3.40 13.94
CA ASP A 318 44.65 -2.76 15.06
C ASP A 318 44.02 -3.09 16.42
N ASN A 319 42.70 -3.34 16.47
CA ASN A 319 41.99 -3.65 17.71
C ASN A 319 41.76 -5.16 17.89
N LEU A 320 41.45 -5.87 16.81
CA LEU A 320 41.16 -7.30 16.85
C LEU A 320 42.43 -8.15 17.05
N CYS A 321 43.61 -7.67 16.67
CA CYS A 321 44.87 -8.41 16.81
C CYS A 321 45.28 -8.68 18.26
N HIS A 322 44.71 -7.93 19.19
CA HIS A 322 44.92 -8.09 20.63
C HIS A 322 43.90 -9.03 21.30
N GLN A 323 42.88 -9.50 20.57
CA GLN A 323 41.80 -10.31 21.15
C GLN A 323 42.14 -11.81 21.13
N PRO A 324 41.60 -12.61 22.08
CA PRO A 324 41.88 -14.05 22.16
C PRO A 324 41.54 -14.85 20.89
N GLN A 325 40.54 -14.40 20.14
CA GLN A 325 40.03 -15.08 18.95
C GLN A 325 40.87 -14.80 17.69
N TRP A 326 41.84 -13.87 17.74
CA TRP A 326 42.55 -13.35 16.57
C TRP A 326 43.17 -14.44 15.68
N GLN A 327 43.90 -15.38 16.27
CA GLN A 327 44.60 -16.42 15.52
C GLN A 327 43.62 -17.33 14.78
N GLU A 328 42.52 -17.71 15.45
CA GLU A 328 41.49 -18.56 14.86
C GLU A 328 40.72 -17.82 13.74
N LEU A 329 40.39 -16.54 13.97
CA LEU A 329 39.74 -15.70 12.97
C LEU A 329 40.61 -15.55 11.71
N LYS A 330 41.93 -15.30 11.86
CA LYS A 330 42.86 -15.23 10.72
C LYS A 330 42.90 -16.54 9.94
N GLN A 331 43.03 -17.67 10.64
CA GLN A 331 43.04 -18.98 9.99
C GLN A 331 41.74 -19.26 9.21
N LYS A 332 40.58 -18.88 9.74
CA LYS A 332 39.27 -19.06 9.09
C LYS A 332 39.09 -18.11 7.90
N ALA A 333 39.61 -16.89 7.98
CA ALA A 333 39.57 -15.93 6.87
C ALA A 333 40.42 -16.40 5.67
N GLU A 334 41.56 -17.05 5.92
CA GLU A 334 42.45 -17.58 4.88
C GLU A 334 41.93 -18.86 4.20
N ASN A 335 41.09 -19.63 4.90
CA ASN A 335 40.45 -20.81 4.33
C ASN A 335 39.27 -20.40 3.42
N GLN A 336 39.50 -20.41 2.11
CA GLN A 336 38.44 -20.28 1.11
C GLN A 336 37.56 -21.53 1.08
N SER A 337 36.68 -21.71 2.08
CA SER A 337 35.60 -22.68 1.97
C SER A 337 34.46 -22.05 1.14
N PRO A 338 34.11 -22.59 -0.04
CA PRO A 338 32.89 -22.18 -0.71
C PRO A 338 31.70 -22.53 0.19
N LEU A 339 30.75 -21.59 0.31
CA LEU A 339 29.48 -21.83 1.01
C LEU A 339 28.84 -23.12 0.46
N PRO A 340 28.30 -24.02 1.31
CA PRO A 340 27.46 -25.10 0.81
C PRO A 340 26.28 -24.47 0.07
N SER A 341 26.06 -24.91 -1.17
CA SER A 341 24.93 -24.46 -1.99
C SER A 341 23.62 -24.60 -1.21
N PRO A 342 22.69 -23.63 -1.33
CA PRO A 342 21.36 -23.79 -0.74
C PRO A 342 20.74 -25.08 -1.28
N GLN A 343 20.34 -25.97 -0.37
CA GLN A 343 19.46 -27.07 -0.71
C GLN A 343 18.07 -26.46 -0.95
N TYR A 344 17.66 -26.46 -2.22
CA TYR A 344 16.31 -26.09 -2.67
C TYR A 344 15.26 -27.03 -2.10
#